data_AF-A0A2U1S0R2-F1
#
_entry.id   AF-A0A2U1S0R2-F1
#
_cell.length_a   1.000
_cell.length_b   1.000
_cell.length_c   1.000
_cell.angle_alpha   90.00
_cell.angle_beta   90.00
_cell.angle_gamma   90.00
#
_symmetry.space_group_name_H-M   'P 1'
#
loop_
_entity.id
_entity.type
_entity.pdbx_description
1 polymer ?
#
loop_
_entity_poly.entity_id
_entity_poly.type
_entity_poly.pdbx_seq_one_letter_code
_entity_poly.pdbx_strand_id
1 'polypeptide(L)'
;ESIELGRYQVRFDELSGWQEPNRFVVQGNFTIFDESQKVAEMHPAKRFYPAEQQPIGTVDVRSTMREDLYLVLSSFTQDGTSATVKVMVRPLVMWIWVGGWVMVLGSLIAIWPDRRRAVATEAAGEYAVWQPGRS
;
A
#
# COMPACT_ATOMS: atom_id res chain seq x y z
N GLU A 1 20.59 -12.06 13.23
CA GLU A 1 19.77 -11.62 14.39
C GLU A 1 18.32 -11.47 13.94
N SER A 2 17.34 -11.55 14.85
CA SER A 2 15.93 -11.31 14.52
C SER A 2 15.29 -10.29 15.46
N ILE A 3 14.37 -9.50 14.91
CA ILE A 3 13.61 -8.49 15.63
C ILE A 3 12.13 -8.81 15.46
N GLU A 4 11.36 -8.75 16.55
CA GLU A 4 9.91 -8.93 16.53
C GLU A 4 9.21 -7.57 16.40
N LEU A 5 8.29 -7.47 15.45
CA LEU A 5 7.40 -6.34 15.23
C LEU A 5 5.96 -6.83 15.13
N GLY A 6 5.25 -6.79 16.27
CA GLY A 6 3.89 -7.31 16.34
C GLY A 6 3.85 -8.82 16.04
N ARG A 7 3.16 -9.21 14.96
CA ARG A 7 3.11 -10.60 14.48
C ARG A 7 4.27 -10.99 13.55
N TYR A 8 5.00 -9.99 13.06
CA TYR A 8 6.09 -10.20 12.11
C TYR A 8 7.42 -10.38 12.85
N GLN A 9 8.19 -11.37 12.44
CA GLN A 9 9.57 -11.52 12.85
C GLN A 9 10.47 -11.22 11.64
N VAL A 10 11.31 -10.21 11.78
CA VAL A 10 12.27 -9.78 10.75
C VAL A 10 13.62 -10.36 11.10
N ARG A 11 14.12 -11.26 10.26
CA ARG A 11 15.45 -11.85 10.43
C ARG A 11 16.42 -11.18 9.47
N PHE A 12 17.53 -10.69 10.00
CA PHE A 12 18.67 -10.28 9.19
C PHE A 12 19.45 -11.53 8.77
N ASP A 13 19.59 -11.72 7.46
CA ASP A 13 20.31 -12.85 6.88
C ASP A 13 21.74 -12.45 6.52
N GLU A 14 21.93 -11.40 5.71
CA GLU A 14 23.25 -10.98 5.23
C GLU A 14 23.27 -9.51 4.78
N LEU A 15 24.43 -8.86 4.83
CA LEU A 15 24.71 -7.60 4.13
C LEU A 15 25.66 -7.86 2.95
N SER A 16 25.23 -7.51 1.74
CA SER A 16 26.03 -7.67 0.53
C SER A 16 26.38 -6.31 -0.05
N GLY A 17 27.64 -6.11 -0.43
CA GLY A 17 28.13 -4.88 -1.06
C GLY A 17 28.85 -5.17 -2.37
N TRP A 18 28.51 -4.48 -3.45
CA TRP A 18 29.18 -4.64 -4.73
C TRP A 18 29.39 -3.31 -5.46
N GLN A 19 30.48 -3.25 -6.23
CA GLN A 19 30.80 -2.13 -7.09
C GLN A 19 30.09 -2.28 -8.44
N GLU A 20 29.39 -1.24 -8.85
CA GLU A 20 28.82 -1.08 -10.19
C GLU A 20 29.55 0.06 -10.93
N PRO A 21 29.41 0.18 -12.26
CA PRO A 21 30.20 1.12 -13.06
C PRO A 21 30.09 2.59 -12.61
N ASN A 22 28.95 2.99 -12.05
CA ASN A 22 28.67 4.38 -11.66
C ASN A 22 28.29 4.55 -10.19
N ARG A 23 28.32 3.47 -9.40
CA ARG A 23 27.86 3.49 -8.00
C ARG A 23 28.37 2.29 -7.23
N PHE A 24 28.46 2.43 -5.92
CA PHE A 24 28.63 1.30 -5.01
C PHE A 24 27.28 1.00 -4.37
N VAL A 25 26.87 -0.27 -4.30
CA VAL A 25 25.59 -0.68 -3.74
C VAL A 25 25.83 -1.49 -2.49
N VAL A 26 25.12 -1.16 -1.41
CA VAL A 26 25.05 -1.95 -0.18
C VAL A 26 23.60 -2.38 0.00
N GLN A 27 23.35 -3.68 -0.02
CA GLN A 27 22.04 -4.29 0.16
C GLN A 27 22.01 -5.12 1.43
N GLY A 28 20.95 -5.00 2.21
CA GLY A 28 20.68 -5.93 3.30
C GLY A 28 19.62 -6.93 2.88
N ASN A 29 19.86 -8.21 3.18
CA ASN A 29 18.93 -9.30 2.92
C ASN A 29 18.21 -9.66 4.22
N PHE A 30 16.88 -9.60 4.18
CA PHE A 30 16.03 -9.86 5.32
C PHE A 30 14.92 -10.84 4.97
N THR A 31 14.72 -11.83 5.83
CA THR A 31 13.58 -12.75 5.72
C THR A 31 12.51 -12.33 6.73
N ILE A 32 11.28 -12.16 6.25
CA ILE A 32 10.11 -11.85 7.08
C ILE A 32 9.34 -13.13 7.36
N PHE A 33 9.05 -13.36 8.63
CA PHE A 33 8.20 -14.44 9.12
C PHE A 33 6.92 -13.88 9.73
N ASP A 34 5.82 -14.62 9.60
CA ASP A 34 4.54 -14.38 10.24
C ASP A 34 4.11 -15.68 10.92
N GLU A 35 3.95 -15.68 12.24
CA GLU A 35 3.62 -16.88 13.04
C GLU A 35 4.50 -18.11 12.70
N SER A 36 5.81 -17.90 12.49
CA SER A 36 6.82 -18.90 12.09
C SER A 36 6.79 -19.36 10.62
N GLN A 37 5.87 -18.86 9.79
CA GLN A 37 5.91 -19.09 8.34
C GLN A 37 6.68 -17.99 7.63
N LYS A 38 7.57 -18.38 6.72
CA LYS A 38 8.25 -17.41 5.84
C LYS A 38 7.23 -16.80 4.90
N VAL A 39 7.01 -15.51 5.03
CA VAL A 39 6.06 -14.78 4.20
C VAL A 39 6.78 -14.02 3.07
N ALA A 40 7.97 -13.49 3.32
CA ALA A 40 8.68 -12.62 2.38
C ALA A 40 10.21 -12.71 2.51
N GLU A 41 10.90 -12.32 1.45
CA GLU A 41 12.28 -11.82 1.50
C GLU A 41 12.26 -10.36 1.06
N MET A 42 13.02 -9.52 1.75
CA MET A 42 13.13 -8.09 1.49
C MET A 42 14.58 -7.66 1.39
N HIS A 43 14.87 -6.78 0.43
CA HIS A 43 16.21 -6.42 -0.02
C HIS A 43 16.41 -4.89 -0.08
N PRO A 44 16.24 -4.15 1.03
CA PRO A 44 16.51 -2.72 1.05
C PRO A 44 17.99 -2.45 0.77
N ALA A 45 18.26 -1.37 0.03
CA ALA A 45 19.61 -1.06 -0.44
C ALA A 45 19.95 0.43 -0.27
N LYS A 46 21.23 0.75 -0.16
CA LYS A 46 21.78 2.10 -0.30
C LYS A 46 22.77 2.13 -1.46
N ARG A 47 22.64 3.15 -2.31
CA ARG A 47 23.49 3.39 -3.46
C ARG A 47 24.35 4.62 -3.21
N PHE A 48 25.65 4.48 -3.40
CA PHE A 48 26.64 5.53 -3.24
C PHE A 48 27.11 5.96 -4.62
N TYR A 49 26.77 7.18 -5.01
CA TYR A 49 27.17 7.76 -6.29
C TYR A 49 28.38 8.67 -6.06
N PRO A 50 29.51 8.48 -6.77
CA PRO A 50 30.70 9.33 -6.59
C PRO A 50 30.44 10.82 -6.83
N ALA A 51 29.45 11.16 -7.66
CA ALA A 51 29.06 12.53 -7.97
C ALA A 51 28.11 13.15 -6.93
N GLU A 52 27.54 12.36 -6.02
CA GLU A 52 26.59 12.84 -5.02
C GLU A 52 27.20 12.81 -3.61
N GLN A 53 26.92 13.84 -2.82
CA GLN A 53 27.44 13.93 -1.45
C GLN A 53 26.70 13.01 -0.47
N GLN A 54 25.50 12.54 -0.83
CA GLN A 54 24.66 11.71 0.05
C GLN A 54 24.28 10.39 -0.65
N PRO A 55 24.31 9.25 0.07
CA PRO A 55 23.85 7.98 -0.47
C PRO A 55 22.32 7.96 -0.66
N ILE A 56 21.86 7.34 -1.74
CA ILE A 56 20.44 7.18 -2.06
C ILE A 56 19.93 5.84 -1.51
N GLY A 57 18.96 5.88 -0.59
CA GLY A 57 18.30 4.70 -0.05
C GLY A 57 17.15 4.22 -0.93
N THR A 58 17.11 2.92 -1.20
CA THR A 58 15.97 2.19 -1.77
C THR A 58 15.24 1.49 -0.64
N VAL A 59 13.96 1.79 -0.53
CA VAL A 59 13.05 1.09 0.38
C VAL A 59 12.52 -0.15 -0.31
N ASP A 60 12.35 -1.22 0.45
CA ASP A 60 11.62 -2.38 -0.05
C ASP A 60 10.22 -2.39 0.58
N VAL A 61 9.23 -2.75 -0.24
CA VAL A 61 7.80 -2.69 0.10
C VAL A 61 7.14 -4.00 -0.24
N ARG A 62 6.46 -4.56 0.74
CA ARG A 62 5.55 -5.69 0.56
C ARG A 62 4.13 -5.23 0.86
N SER A 63 3.31 -5.14 -0.17
CA SER A 63 1.87 -4.91 -0.04
C SER A 63 1.10 -6.22 0.09
N THR A 64 0.28 -6.33 1.13
CA THR A 64 -0.64 -7.45 1.35
C THR A 64 -2.07 -6.92 1.41
N MET A 65 -3.07 -7.80 1.27
CA MET A 65 -4.49 -7.44 1.35
C MET A 65 -4.90 -6.67 2.62
N ARG A 66 -4.15 -6.79 3.73
CA ARG A 66 -4.50 -6.14 5.01
C ARG A 66 -3.59 -4.95 5.32
N GLU A 67 -2.34 -5.00 4.90
CA GLU A 67 -1.30 -4.06 5.32
C GLU A 67 -0.13 -4.02 4.34
N ASP A 68 0.57 -2.89 4.36
CA ASP A 68 1.81 -2.66 3.62
C ASP A 68 2.99 -2.63 4.59
N LEU A 69 3.97 -3.52 4.38
CA LEU A 69 5.20 -3.59 5.14
C LEU A 69 6.31 -2.85 4.39
N TYR A 70 6.91 -1.86 5.04
CA TYR A 70 8.02 -1.07 4.52
C TYR A 70 9.28 -1.42 5.29
N LEU A 71 10.35 -1.72 4.56
CA LEU A 71 11.67 -1.97 5.11
C LEU A 71 12.66 -0.97 4.53
N VAL A 72 13.37 -0.27 5.42
CA VAL A 72 14.34 0.76 5.03
C VAL A 72 15.67 0.50 5.72
N LEU A 73 16.74 0.39 4.94
CA LEU A 73 18.10 0.30 5.47
C LEU A 73 18.54 1.68 5.98
N SER A 74 18.65 1.85 7.31
CA SER A 74 18.96 3.13 7.95
C SER A 74 20.46 3.34 8.11
N SER A 75 21.17 2.36 8.67
CA SER A 75 22.64 2.37 8.81
C SER A 75 23.16 0.95 8.77
N PHE A 76 24.45 0.79 8.54
CA PHE A 76 25.13 -0.49 8.57
C PHE A 76 26.57 -0.26 9.00
N THR A 77 27.20 -1.26 9.59
CA THR A 77 28.61 -1.18 9.98
C THR A 77 29.51 -1.55 8.79
N GLN A 78 30.70 -0.94 8.70
CA GLN A 78 31.60 -1.11 7.56
C GLN A 78 32.15 -2.54 7.42
N ASP A 79 32.21 -3.28 8.52
CA ASP A 79 32.57 -4.69 8.62
C ASP A 79 31.43 -5.64 8.21
N GLY A 80 30.24 -5.11 7.89
CA GLY A 80 29.10 -5.88 7.41
C GLY A 80 28.40 -6.75 8.46
N THR A 81 28.84 -6.65 9.73
CA THR A 81 28.36 -7.49 10.83
C THR A 81 26.98 -7.08 11.32
N SER A 82 26.59 -5.81 11.16
CA SER A 82 25.29 -5.32 11.63
C SER A 82 24.66 -4.27 10.71
N ALA A 83 23.33 -4.31 10.63
CA ALA A 83 22.53 -3.40 9.85
C ALA A 83 21.32 -2.93 10.67
N THR A 84 21.15 -1.61 10.76
CA THR A 84 19.97 -1.00 11.36
C THR A 84 18.92 -0.81 10.28
N VAL A 85 17.79 -1.47 10.43
CA VAL A 85 16.62 -1.29 9.57
C VAL A 85 15.47 -0.60 10.31
N LYS A 86 14.73 0.20 9.57
CA LYS A 86 13.46 0.75 10.00
C LYS A 86 12.34 -0.03 9.34
N VAL A 87 11.52 -0.66 10.16
CA VAL A 87 10.35 -1.43 9.73
C VAL A 87 9.10 -0.60 10.03
N MET A 88 8.22 -0.43 9.05
CA MET A 88 6.92 0.24 9.24
C MET A 88 5.81 -0.60 8.66
N VAL A 89 4.74 -0.81 9.44
CA VAL A 89 3.52 -1.46 8.98
C VAL A 89 2.45 -0.39 8.81
N ARG A 90 1.90 -0.27 7.59
CA ARG A 90 0.78 0.62 7.28
C ARG A 90 -0.46 -0.21 7.00
N PRO A 91 -1.31 -0.46 8.02
CA PRO A 91 -2.60 -1.08 7.78
C PRO A 91 -3.51 -0.07 7.05
N LEU A 92 -4.49 -0.60 6.30
CA LEU A 92 -5.66 0.13 5.79
C LEU A 92 -5.60 0.79 4.40
N VAL A 93 -4.49 0.75 3.65
CA VAL A 93 -4.44 1.35 2.30
C VAL A 93 -5.46 0.72 1.35
N MET A 94 -5.66 -0.60 1.43
CA MET A 94 -6.64 -1.30 0.59
C MET A 94 -8.09 -0.89 0.87
N TRP A 95 -8.40 -0.41 2.07
CA TRP A 95 -9.77 0.04 2.40
C TRP A 95 -10.17 1.33 1.67
N ILE A 96 -9.19 2.15 1.25
CA ILE A 96 -9.46 3.32 0.40
C ILE A 96 -10.02 2.86 -0.95
N TRP A 97 -9.40 1.84 -1.54
CA TRP A 97 -9.84 1.24 -2.79
C TRP A 97 -11.19 0.55 -2.66
N VAL A 98 -11.43 -0.17 -1.55
CA VAL A 98 -12.75 -0.75 -1.25
C VAL A 98 -13.81 0.34 -1.16
N GLY A 99 -13.53 1.47 -0.47
CA GLY A 99 -14.42 2.62 -0.42
C GLY A 99 -14.73 3.20 -1.81
N GLY A 100 -13.72 3.29 -2.68
CA GLY A 100 -13.89 3.69 -4.09
C GLY A 100 -14.84 2.77 -4.84
N TRP A 101 -14.67 1.44 -4.71
CA TRP A 101 -15.58 0.46 -5.32
C TRP A 101 -17.00 0.56 -4.77
N VAL A 102 -17.16 0.77 -3.46
CA VAL A 102 -18.48 0.95 -2.84
C VAL A 102 -19.18 2.20 -3.39
N MET A 103 -18.45 3.31 -3.57
CA MET A 103 -19.02 4.54 -4.14
C MET A 103 -19.41 4.35 -5.61
N VAL A 104 -18.59 3.67 -6.41
CA VAL A 104 -18.91 3.35 -7.81
C VAL A 104 -20.15 2.47 -7.89
N LEU A 105 -20.21 1.38 -7.12
CA LEU A 105 -21.36 0.49 -7.08
C LEU A 105 -22.61 1.20 -6.57
N GLY A 106 -22.51 2.00 -5.51
CA GLY A 106 -23.60 2.81 -4.98
C GLY A 106 -24.12 3.82 -6.01
N SER A 107 -23.23 4.45 -6.77
CA SER A 107 -23.59 5.38 -7.85
C SER A 107 -24.29 4.65 -9.00
N LEU A 108 -23.78 3.49 -9.40
CA LEU A 108 -24.41 2.66 -10.44
C LEU A 108 -25.81 2.21 -10.01
N ILE A 109 -26.00 1.80 -8.75
CA ILE A 109 -27.32 1.45 -8.20
C ILE A 109 -28.24 2.67 -8.15
N ALA A 110 -27.72 3.85 -7.78
CA ALA A 110 -28.52 5.07 -7.68
C ALA A 110 -28.99 5.62 -9.03
N ILE A 111 -28.15 5.47 -10.07
CA ILE A 111 -28.46 5.85 -11.46
C ILE A 111 -29.29 4.76 -12.16
N TRP A 112 -29.26 3.52 -11.64
CA TRP A 112 -30.04 2.42 -12.21
C TRP A 112 -31.51 2.84 -12.31
N PRO A 113 -32.13 2.72 -13.50
CA PRO A 113 -33.49 3.19 -13.70
C PRO A 113 -34.45 2.34 -12.86
N ASP A 114 -34.84 2.87 -11.70
CA ASP A 114 -35.89 2.31 -10.89
C ASP A 114 -37.22 2.59 -11.60
N ARG A 115 -37.87 1.54 -12.10
CA ARG A 115 -39.22 1.61 -12.68
C ARG A 115 -40.21 2.34 -11.74
N ARG A 116 -39.96 2.33 -10.42
CA ARG A 116 -40.81 3.03 -9.43
C ARG A 116 -40.66 4.56 -9.51
N ARG A 117 -39.46 5.09 -9.80
CA ARG A 117 -39.22 6.53 -9.95
C ARG A 117 -39.78 7.08 -11.27
N ALA A 118 -39.76 6.27 -12.33
CA ALA A 118 -40.42 6.60 -13.59
C ALA A 118 -41.94 6.76 -13.41
N VAL A 119 -42.60 5.81 -12.73
CA VAL A 119 -44.05 5.85 -12.47
C VAL A 119 -44.46 7.03 -11.56
N ALA A 120 -43.64 7.38 -10.57
CA ALA A 120 -43.92 8.54 -9.70
C ALA A 120 -43.81 9.89 -10.43
N THR A 121 -42.89 10.00 -11.40
CA THR A 121 -42.72 11.20 -12.23
C THR A 121 -43.87 11.33 -13.23
N GLU A 122 -44.33 10.20 -13.79
CA GLU A 122 -45.47 10.14 -14.72
C GLU A 122 -46.78 10.48 -14.01
N ALA A 123 -47.02 9.90 -12.82
CA ALA A 123 -48.14 10.25 -11.96
C ALA A 123 -48.10 11.72 -11.54
N ALA A 124 -46.96 12.28 -11.13
CA ALA A 124 -46.90 13.71 -10.77
C ALA A 124 -47.19 14.65 -11.95
N GLY A 125 -46.83 14.26 -13.18
CA GLY A 125 -47.15 15.01 -14.40
C GLY A 125 -48.64 14.99 -14.75
N GLU A 126 -49.31 13.85 -14.57
CA GLU A 126 -50.73 13.68 -14.92
C GLU A 126 -51.66 14.53 -14.03
N TYR A 127 -51.30 14.74 -12.76
CA TYR A 127 -52.08 15.52 -11.79
C TYR A 127 -51.84 17.02 -11.95
N ALA A 128 -50.70 17.42 -12.53
CA ALA A 128 -50.42 18.81 -12.88
C ALA A 128 -51.15 19.25 -14.16
N VAL A 129 -51.43 18.31 -15.08
CA VAL A 129 -52.19 18.56 -16.32
C VAL A 129 -53.71 18.57 -16.06
N TRP A 130 -54.19 17.80 -15.08
CA TRP A 130 -55.61 17.80 -14.69
C TRP A 130 -55.90 18.83 -13.58
N GLN A 131 -56.17 20.08 -13.96
CA GLN A 131 -56.90 21.04 -13.11
C GLN A 131 -58.28 21.30 -13.73
N PRO A 132 -59.37 20.69 -13.22
CA PRO A 132 -60.71 21.02 -13.67
C PRO A 132 -61.11 22.36 -13.06
N GLY A 133 -61.48 23.30 -13.94
CA GLY A 133 -62.38 24.42 -13.66
C GLY A 133 -62.28 25.09 -12.29
N ARG A 134 -61.55 26.21 -12.22
CA ARG A 134 -61.95 27.28 -11.29
C ARG A 134 -63.18 27.97 -11.89
N SER A 135 -64.29 27.84 -11.18
CA SER A 135 -65.54 28.59 -11.34
C SER A 135 -65.32 30.10 -11.23
#